data_AF-A0A971NG41-F1
#
_entry.id   AF-A0A971NG41-F1
#
_cell.length_a   1.000
_cell.length_b   1.000
_cell.length_c   1.000
_cell.angle_alpha   90.00
_cell.angle_beta   90.00
_cell.angle_gamma   90.00
#
_symmetry.space_group_name_H-M   'P 1'
#
loop_
_entity.id
_entity.type
_entity.pdbx_description
1 polymer ?
#
loop_
_entity_poly.entity_id
_entity_poly.type
_entity_poly.pdbx_seq_one_letter_code
_entity_poly.pdbx_strand_id
1 'polypeptide(L)'
;MKKLPPNLLRTPDVYVDEQVKKIFQQSGFGGIPLWTESGCTIFVHTRADIIETTLGADLAVQLEFEEVDGVPLIWLELEIVIADTDHHRVSIFLNILDDQAVSCLRALPYQRWIVIHWYDEKREYTGSSAVEWSPDNQEKVRKVTQQAQEAIERTGGGDFEEVINRVKKDRHLS
;
A
#
# COMPACT_ATOMS: atom_id res chain seq x y z
N MET A 1 -12.45 3.87 -22.29
CA MET A 1 -12.33 3.22 -20.97
C MET A 1 -11.74 1.82 -21.14
N LYS A 2 -10.52 1.59 -20.66
CA LYS A 2 -9.94 0.24 -20.59
C LYS A 2 -10.70 -0.53 -19.51
N LYS A 3 -11.34 -1.65 -19.87
CA LYS A 3 -12.16 -2.43 -18.91
C LYS A 3 -11.26 -3.14 -17.91
N LEU A 4 -11.53 -2.93 -16.62
CA LEU A 4 -10.93 -3.68 -15.53
C LEU A 4 -11.34 -5.17 -15.66
N PRO A 5 -10.39 -6.11 -15.62
CA PRO A 5 -10.71 -7.53 -15.60
C PRO A 5 -11.63 -7.89 -14.42
N PRO A 6 -12.78 -8.56 -14.63
CA PRO A 6 -13.75 -8.85 -13.56
C PRO A 6 -13.19 -9.71 -12.43
N ASN A 7 -12.14 -10.47 -12.70
CA ASN A 7 -11.47 -11.34 -11.74
C ASN A 7 -10.57 -10.60 -10.73
N LEU A 8 -10.24 -9.33 -10.98
CA LEU A 8 -9.35 -8.57 -10.10
C LEU A 8 -10.05 -8.00 -8.85
N LEU A 9 -11.38 -7.86 -8.87
CA LEU A 9 -12.16 -7.32 -7.74
C LEU A 9 -12.85 -8.41 -6.93
N ARG A 10 -12.30 -9.63 -6.93
CA ARG A 10 -12.84 -10.71 -6.11
C ARG A 10 -12.61 -10.40 -4.65
N THR A 11 -13.59 -10.75 -3.81
CA THR A 11 -13.41 -10.76 -2.36
C THR A 11 -12.16 -11.57 -2.01
N PRO A 12 -11.33 -11.11 -1.06
CA PRO A 12 -10.20 -11.87 -0.56
C PRO A 12 -10.62 -13.26 -0.06
N ASP A 13 -9.72 -14.24 -0.18
CA ASP A 13 -9.93 -15.54 0.45
C ASP A 13 -10.05 -15.37 1.98
N VAL A 14 -10.90 -16.18 2.62
CA VAL A 14 -11.19 -16.10 4.06
C VAL A 14 -9.91 -16.13 4.90
N TYR A 15 -8.91 -16.90 4.48
CA TYR A 15 -7.63 -16.95 5.18
C TYR A 15 -6.86 -15.61 5.14
N VAL A 16 -6.88 -14.93 4.00
CA VAL A 16 -6.25 -13.61 3.81
C VAL A 16 -7.02 -12.56 4.61
N ASP A 17 -8.35 -12.59 4.56
CA ASP A 17 -9.23 -11.70 5.32
C ASP A 17 -8.95 -11.77 6.84
N GLU A 18 -8.91 -12.96 7.42
CA GLU A 18 -8.63 -13.16 8.85
C GLU A 18 -7.22 -12.71 9.25
N GLN A 19 -6.22 -12.85 8.38
CA GLN A 19 -4.88 -12.35 8.63
C GLN A 19 -4.82 -10.83 8.59
N VAL A 20 -5.44 -10.22 7.59
CA VAL A 20 -5.52 -8.76 7.43
C VAL A 20 -6.20 -8.13 8.63
N LYS A 21 -7.34 -8.70 9.07
CA LYS A 21 -8.06 -8.27 10.27
C LYS A 21 -7.17 -8.27 11.51
N LYS A 22 -6.30 -9.28 11.68
CA LYS A 22 -5.34 -9.36 12.79
C LYS A 22 -4.26 -8.29 12.69
N ILE A 23 -3.69 -8.08 11.50
CA ILE A 23 -2.64 -7.08 11.28
C ILE A 23 -3.18 -5.66 11.53
N PHE A 24 -4.41 -5.34 11.10
CA PHE A 24 -5.03 -4.05 11.40
C PHE A 24 -5.24 -3.80 12.89
N GLN A 25 -5.29 -4.82 13.74
CA GLN A 25 -5.35 -4.62 15.20
C GLN A 25 -3.99 -4.24 15.79
N GLN A 26 -2.90 -4.52 15.07
CA GLN A 26 -1.53 -4.48 15.58
C GLN A 26 -0.70 -3.33 14.98
N SER A 27 -0.88 -2.99 13.70
CA SER A 27 0.12 -2.21 12.93
C SER A 27 0.06 -0.69 13.13
N GLY A 28 -1.11 -0.14 13.50
CA GLY A 28 -1.33 1.31 13.60
C GLY A 28 -1.18 2.05 12.26
N PHE A 29 -1.22 1.35 11.12
CA PHE A 29 -1.22 1.93 9.78
C PHE A 29 -2.59 1.72 9.13
N GLY A 30 -3.03 2.68 8.32
CA GLY A 30 -4.31 2.62 7.60
C GLY A 30 -4.32 1.65 6.41
N GLY A 31 -3.18 1.08 6.01
CA GLY A 31 -3.16 0.06 4.97
C GLY A 31 -1.97 -0.89 4.98
N ILE A 32 -2.14 -2.04 4.32
CA ILE A 32 -1.21 -3.17 4.28
C ILE A 32 -1.08 -3.64 2.82
N PRO A 33 0.14 -3.71 2.26
CA PRO A 33 0.35 -4.33 0.97
C PRO A 33 0.57 -5.84 1.14
N LEU A 34 -0.15 -6.67 0.39
CA LEU A 34 0.06 -8.12 0.35
C LEU A 34 0.12 -8.63 -1.08
N TRP A 35 0.94 -9.66 -1.28
CA TRP A 35 0.98 -10.38 -2.54
C TRP A 35 -0.21 -11.35 -2.61
N THR A 36 -1.00 -11.23 -3.66
CA THR A 36 -2.16 -12.10 -3.94
C THR A 36 -2.10 -12.64 -5.36
N GLU A 37 -3.08 -13.45 -5.76
CA GLU A 37 -3.21 -13.90 -7.16
C GLU A 37 -3.36 -12.73 -8.15
N SER A 38 -3.80 -11.56 -7.68
CA SER A 38 -3.93 -10.33 -8.48
C SER A 38 -2.65 -9.50 -8.54
N GLY A 39 -1.56 -9.94 -7.89
CA GLY A 39 -0.31 -9.19 -7.76
C GLY A 39 -0.23 -8.47 -6.41
N CYS A 40 0.32 -7.25 -6.40
CA CYS A 40 0.38 -6.42 -5.20
C CYS A 40 -0.98 -5.78 -4.96
N THR A 41 -1.65 -6.22 -3.89
CA THR A 41 -2.96 -5.75 -3.47
C THR A 41 -2.83 -4.97 -2.18
N ILE A 42 -3.50 -3.83 -2.10
CA ILE A 42 -3.50 -2.97 -0.93
C ILE A 42 -4.78 -3.21 -0.15
N PHE A 43 -4.65 -3.53 1.13
CA PHE A 43 -5.76 -3.67 2.06
C PHE A 43 -5.81 -2.40 2.89
N VAL A 44 -6.94 -1.70 2.90
CA VAL A 44 -7.09 -0.39 3.56
C VAL A 44 -8.18 -0.47 4.61
N HIS A 45 -7.84 -0.06 5.83
CA HIS A 45 -8.75 0.08 6.95
C HIS A 45 -9.00 1.56 7.21
N THR A 46 -10.24 2.01 6.96
CA THR A 46 -10.65 3.39 7.19
C THR A 46 -12.15 3.47 7.50
N ARG A 47 -12.66 4.68 7.75
CA ARG A 47 -14.06 4.90 8.10
C ARG A 47 -14.99 4.63 6.92
N ALA A 48 -16.17 4.08 7.17
CA ALA A 48 -17.16 3.77 6.14
C ALA A 48 -17.56 4.98 5.26
N ASP A 49 -17.62 6.19 5.83
CA ASP A 49 -17.95 7.43 5.10
C ASP A 49 -16.91 7.77 4.02
N ILE A 50 -15.62 7.51 4.30
CA ILE A 50 -14.53 7.67 3.35
C ILE A 50 -14.66 6.63 2.22
N ILE A 51 -14.97 5.37 2.57
CA ILE A 51 -15.11 4.27 1.61
C ILE A 51 -16.28 4.52 0.64
N GLU A 52 -17.44 4.92 1.16
CA GLU A 52 -18.60 5.24 0.33
C GLU A 52 -18.28 6.36 -0.68
N THR A 53 -17.51 7.36 -0.24
CA THR A 53 -17.10 8.46 -1.11
C THR A 53 -16.06 8.01 -2.15
N THR A 54 -15.19 7.05 -1.83
CA THR A 54 -14.22 6.49 -2.79
C THR A 54 -14.83 5.71 -3.94
N LEU A 55 -16.01 5.11 -3.76
CA LEU A 55 -16.64 4.28 -4.80
C LEU A 55 -17.04 5.09 -6.06
N GLY A 56 -17.00 6.43 -6.00
CA GLY A 56 -17.16 7.34 -7.13
C GLY A 56 -16.02 8.34 -7.34
N ALA A 57 -14.93 8.25 -6.58
CA ALA A 57 -13.82 9.20 -6.60
C ALA A 57 -12.65 8.76 -7.49
N ASP A 58 -11.81 9.73 -7.89
CA ASP A 58 -10.52 9.45 -8.47
C ASP A 58 -9.54 9.01 -7.37
N LEU A 59 -9.05 7.78 -7.49
CA LEU A 59 -8.05 7.19 -6.61
C LEU A 59 -6.67 7.31 -7.26
N ALA A 60 -5.70 7.81 -6.51
CA ALA A 60 -4.30 7.87 -6.94
C ALA A 60 -3.42 7.12 -5.95
N VAL A 61 -2.48 6.32 -6.47
CA VAL A 61 -1.45 5.68 -5.66
C VAL A 61 -0.10 6.24 -6.09
N GLN A 62 0.64 6.79 -5.14
CA GLN A 62 1.99 7.32 -5.36
C GLN A 62 3.01 6.46 -4.61
N LEU A 63 4.14 6.20 -5.27
CA LEU A 63 5.27 5.53 -4.64
C LEU A 63 6.30 6.56 -4.19
N GLU A 64 6.76 6.49 -2.94
CA GLU A 64 7.85 7.29 -2.43
C GLU A 64 8.96 6.41 -1.88
N PHE A 65 10.19 6.93 -1.92
CA PHE A 65 11.37 6.29 -1.36
C PHE A 65 12.14 7.34 -0.57
N GLU A 66 12.53 6.98 0.64
CA GLU A 66 13.48 7.74 1.44
C GLU A 66 14.45 6.75 2.09
N GLU A 67 15.70 7.18 2.29
CA GLU A 67 16.66 6.43 3.10
C GLU A 67 16.91 7.23 4.37
N VAL A 68 16.73 6.58 5.52
CA VAL A 68 16.86 7.20 6.84
C VAL A 68 17.80 6.35 7.68
N ASP A 69 18.95 6.91 8.07
CA ASP A 69 20.01 6.21 8.81
C ASP A 69 20.43 4.87 8.18
N GLY A 70 20.42 4.82 6.84
CA GLY A 70 20.74 3.61 6.07
C GLY A 70 19.61 2.60 5.97
N VAL A 71 18.44 2.88 6.53
CA VAL A 71 17.22 2.09 6.35
C VAL A 71 16.45 2.63 5.13
N PRO A 72 16.26 1.81 4.09
CA PRO A 72 15.39 2.15 2.97
C PRO A 72 13.90 2.05 3.38
N LEU A 73 13.19 3.14 3.21
CA LEU A 73 11.78 3.27 3.50
C LEU A 73 11.02 3.49 2.19
N ILE A 74 10.11 2.57 1.88
CA ILE A 74 9.25 2.67 0.69
C ILE A 74 7.80 2.84 1.12
N TRP A 75 7.17 3.88 0.59
CA TRP A 75 5.80 4.25 0.90
C TRP A 75 4.93 4.15 -0.34
N LEU A 76 3.74 3.59 -0.17
CA LEU A 76 2.62 3.78 -1.07
C LEU A 76 1.66 4.75 -0.39
N GLU A 77 1.53 5.93 -0.97
CA GLU A 77 0.56 6.93 -0.55
C GLU A 77 -0.69 6.74 -1.40
N LEU A 78 -1.76 6.25 -0.77
CA LEU A 78 -3.08 6.21 -1.39
C LEU A 78 -3.79 7.53 -1.11
N GLU A 79 -4.02 8.30 -2.16
CA GLU A 79 -4.75 9.56 -2.12
C GLU A 79 -6.18 9.34 -2.63
N ILE A 80 -7.12 9.75 -1.78
CA ILE A 80 -8.56 9.71 -2.02
C ILE A 80 -9.04 11.15 -2.18
N VAL A 81 -9.50 11.50 -3.38
CA VAL A 81 -10.04 12.83 -3.67
C VAL A 81 -11.54 12.83 -3.39
N ILE A 82 -11.94 13.37 -2.23
CA ILE A 82 -13.34 13.38 -1.77
C ILE A 82 -14.10 14.57 -2.39
N ALA A 83 -13.43 15.72 -2.51
CA ALA A 83 -13.87 16.95 -3.16
C ALA A 83 -12.64 17.79 -3.57
N ASP A 84 -12.80 18.87 -4.34
CA ASP A 84 -11.70 19.72 -4.88
C ASP A 84 -10.67 20.23 -3.85
N THR A 85 -10.93 20.08 -2.53
CA THR A 85 -10.04 20.54 -1.45
C THR A 85 -9.85 19.54 -0.31
N ASP A 86 -10.53 18.39 -0.32
CA ASP A 86 -10.45 17.40 0.76
C ASP A 86 -9.79 16.11 0.26
N HIS A 87 -8.59 15.87 0.78
CA HIS A 87 -7.72 14.77 0.40
C HIS A 87 -7.51 13.88 1.61
N HIS A 88 -7.98 12.65 1.55
CA HIS A 88 -7.63 11.64 2.54
C HIS A 88 -6.42 10.86 2.05
N ARG A 89 -5.38 10.76 2.90
CA ARG A 89 -4.15 10.05 2.59
C ARG A 89 -4.00 8.86 3.51
N VAL A 90 -3.73 7.71 2.92
CA VAL A 90 -3.39 6.48 3.63
C VAL A 90 -1.96 6.13 3.28
N SER A 91 -1.06 6.31 4.26
CA SER A 91 0.33 5.89 4.15
C SER A 91 0.45 4.40 4.38
N ILE A 92 0.96 3.69 3.38
CA ILE A 92 1.19 2.25 3.42
C ILE A 92 2.70 2.02 3.29
N PHE A 93 3.26 1.30 4.25
CA PHE A 93 4.69 1.07 4.29
C PHE A 93 5.05 -0.34 3.79
N LEU A 94 6.12 -0.45 2.99
CA LEU A 94 6.68 -1.71 2.50
C LEU A 94 7.99 -2.03 3.24
N ASN A 95 7.91 -2.90 4.24
CA ASN A 95 9.11 -3.39 4.95
C ASN A 95 9.89 -4.35 4.07
N ILE A 96 10.96 -3.89 3.44
CA ILE A 96 11.73 -4.73 2.51
C ILE A 96 12.56 -5.83 3.18
N LEU A 97 12.55 -5.91 4.52
CA LEU A 97 13.04 -7.08 5.26
C LEU A 97 11.99 -8.20 5.36
N ASP A 98 10.74 -7.91 5.01
CA ASP A 98 9.63 -8.86 4.98
C ASP A 98 9.42 -9.41 3.56
N ASP A 99 9.31 -10.74 3.46
CA ASP A 99 9.20 -11.45 2.18
C ASP A 99 7.91 -11.10 1.41
N GLN A 100 6.80 -10.76 2.09
CA GLN A 100 5.56 -10.34 1.44
C GLN A 100 5.73 -8.97 0.80
N ALA A 101 6.30 -8.01 1.54
CA ALA A 101 6.58 -6.69 1.00
C ALA A 101 7.58 -6.72 -0.17
N VAL A 102 8.61 -7.56 -0.10
CA VAL A 102 9.53 -7.79 -1.23
C VAL A 102 8.79 -8.38 -2.43
N SER A 103 7.89 -9.33 -2.21
CA SER A 103 7.07 -9.92 -3.27
C SER A 103 6.15 -8.88 -3.91
N CYS A 104 5.51 -8.03 -3.11
CA CYS A 104 4.73 -6.88 -3.58
C CYS A 104 5.58 -5.95 -4.48
N LEU A 105 6.76 -5.54 -4.01
CA LEU A 105 7.67 -4.67 -4.78
C LEU A 105 8.10 -5.28 -6.11
N ARG A 106 8.25 -6.60 -6.18
CA ARG A 106 8.57 -7.31 -7.41
C ARG A 106 7.36 -7.44 -8.35
N ALA A 107 6.13 -7.36 -7.85
CA ALA A 107 4.90 -7.36 -8.64
C ALA A 107 4.70 -6.05 -9.42
N LEU A 108 4.91 -4.95 -8.69
CA LEU A 108 4.52 -3.60 -9.07
C LEU A 108 5.03 -3.16 -10.45
N PRO A 109 6.23 -3.56 -10.94
CA PRO A 109 6.70 -3.23 -12.29
C PRO A 109 5.94 -3.92 -13.43
N TYR A 110 5.19 -4.97 -13.13
CA TYR A 110 4.54 -5.81 -14.14
C TYR A 110 3.02 -5.76 -14.04
N GLN A 111 2.48 -5.29 -12.92
CA GLN A 111 1.03 -5.15 -12.77
C GLN A 111 0.52 -3.91 -13.49
N ARG A 112 -0.68 -4.04 -14.07
CA ARG A 112 -1.38 -2.94 -14.73
C ARG A 112 -2.40 -2.26 -13.84
N TRP A 113 -2.84 -2.93 -12.78
CA TRP A 113 -3.84 -2.44 -11.86
C TRP A 113 -3.35 -2.69 -10.44
N ILE A 114 -3.55 -1.72 -9.56
CA ILE A 114 -3.41 -1.91 -8.13
C ILE A 114 -4.82 -2.18 -7.60
N VAL A 115 -5.05 -3.37 -7.06
CA VAL A 115 -6.32 -3.70 -6.40
C VAL A 115 -6.28 -3.15 -4.98
N ILE A 116 -7.38 -2.54 -4.56
CA ILE A 116 -7.56 -2.00 -3.21
C ILE A 116 -8.76 -2.70 -2.59
N HIS A 117 -8.56 -3.38 -1.46
CA HIS A 117 -9.64 -3.96 -0.66
C HIS A 117 -9.92 -3.07 0.55
N TRP A 118 -11.19 -2.71 0.74
CA TRP A 118 -11.62 -1.77 1.77
C TRP A 118 -12.21 -2.50 2.97
N TYR A 119 -11.84 -2.03 4.16
CA TYR A 119 -12.28 -2.51 5.46
C TYR A 119 -12.79 -1.33 6.27
N ASP A 120 -14.01 -1.45 6.81
CA ASP A 120 -14.63 -0.40 7.63
C ASP A 120 -14.04 -0.34 9.05
N GLU A 121 -14.53 0.57 9.89
CA GLU A 121 -14.08 0.71 11.28
C GLU A 121 -14.30 -0.54 12.17
N LYS A 122 -15.13 -1.48 11.73
CA LYS A 122 -15.31 -2.80 12.38
C LYS A 122 -14.37 -3.85 11.82
N ARG A 123 -13.52 -3.47 10.86
CA ARG A 123 -12.61 -4.30 10.08
C ARG A 123 -13.37 -5.33 9.26
N GLU A 124 -14.58 -5.02 8.83
CA GLU A 124 -15.33 -5.87 7.92
C GLU A 124 -15.07 -5.43 6.48
N TYR A 125 -14.89 -6.41 5.60
CA TYR A 125 -14.69 -6.15 4.18
C TYR A 125 -15.94 -5.51 3.57
N THR A 126 -15.76 -4.36 2.92
CA THR A 126 -16.87 -3.58 2.33
C THR A 126 -16.87 -3.59 0.81
N GLY A 127 -15.72 -3.81 0.18
CA GLY A 127 -15.63 -3.82 -1.28
C GLY A 127 -14.21 -3.71 -1.80
N SER A 128 -14.11 -3.60 -3.13
CA SER A 128 -12.85 -3.48 -3.84
C SER A 128 -12.88 -2.37 -4.88
N SER A 129 -11.76 -1.68 -5.04
CA SER A 129 -11.50 -0.72 -6.10
C SER A 129 -10.20 -1.09 -6.83
N ALA A 130 -9.92 -0.43 -7.96
CA ALA A 130 -8.65 -0.58 -8.63
C ALA A 130 -8.17 0.72 -9.26
N VAL A 131 -6.86 0.96 -9.20
CA VAL A 131 -6.18 2.10 -9.81
C VAL A 131 -5.34 1.63 -10.98
N GLU A 132 -5.40 2.33 -12.13
CA GLU A 132 -4.51 2.01 -13.26
C GLU A 132 -3.07 2.33 -12.86
N TRP A 133 -2.21 1.32 -12.94
CA TRP A 133 -0.78 1.46 -12.68
C TRP A 133 -0.07 1.78 -13.98
N SER A 134 0.22 3.06 -14.17
CA SER A 134 0.78 3.56 -15.43
C SER A 134 2.17 2.99 -15.72
N PRO A 135 2.61 2.97 -16.99
CA PRO A 135 3.99 2.62 -17.33
C PRO A 135 5.04 3.48 -16.60
N ASP A 136 4.73 4.76 -16.35
CA ASP A 136 5.62 5.65 -15.59
C ASP A 136 5.72 5.20 -14.13
N ASN A 137 4.62 4.77 -13.51
CA ASN A 137 4.62 4.20 -12.17
C ASN A 137 5.39 2.87 -12.13
N GLN A 138 5.22 2.01 -13.14
CA GLN A 138 5.98 0.75 -13.25
C GLN A 138 7.49 1.00 -13.33
N GLU A 139 7.91 2.01 -14.09
CA GLU A 139 9.32 2.39 -14.20
C GLU A 139 9.85 3.02 -12.92
N LYS A 140 9.04 3.87 -12.26
CA LYS A 140 9.38 4.45 -10.95
C LYS A 140 9.62 3.37 -9.90
N VAL A 141 8.79 2.33 -9.88
CA VAL A 141 8.99 1.18 -8.97
C VAL A 141 10.31 0.47 -9.26
N ARG A 142 10.67 0.21 -10.52
CA ARG A 142 11.96 -0.45 -10.82
C ARG A 142 13.13 0.31 -10.23
N LYS A 143 13.12 1.63 -10.37
CA LYS A 143 14.14 2.52 -9.82
C LYS A 143 14.17 2.49 -8.30
N VAL A 144 13.02 2.62 -7.65
CA VAL A 144 12.92 2.57 -6.18
C VAL A 144 13.36 1.23 -5.62
N THR A 145 12.94 0.12 -6.24
CA THR A 145 13.36 -1.24 -5.84
C THR A 145 14.87 -1.40 -5.96
N GLN A 146 15.48 -0.88 -7.03
CA GLN A 146 16.94 -0.89 -7.18
C GLN A 146 17.63 -0.05 -6.10
N GLN A 147 17.17 1.19 -5.87
CA GLN A 147 17.73 2.08 -4.84
C GLN A 147 17.66 1.44 -3.44
N ALA A 148 16.55 0.77 -3.13
CA ALA A 148 16.38 0.09 -1.86
C ALA A 148 17.35 -1.10 -1.70
N GLN A 149 17.59 -1.87 -2.77
CA GLN A 149 18.59 -2.93 -2.78
C GLN A 149 20.01 -2.39 -2.59
N GLU A 150 20.37 -1.32 -3.30
CA GLU A 150 21.67 -0.65 -3.15
C GLU A 150 21.88 -0.11 -1.72
N ALA A 151 20.82 0.42 -1.10
CA ALA A 151 20.86 0.84 0.30
C ALA A 151 21.13 -0.35 1.23
N ILE A 152 20.38 -1.46 1.09
CA ILE A 152 20.60 -2.68 1.89
C ILE A 152 22.03 -3.20 1.73
N GLU A 153 22.53 -3.30 0.50
CA GLU A 153 23.89 -3.82 0.24
C GLU A 153 24.97 -2.95 0.89
N ARG A 154 24.75 -1.63 0.95
CA ARG A 154 25.69 -0.68 1.57
C ARG A 154 25.62 -0.66 3.09
N THR A 155 24.44 -0.82 3.69
CA THR A 155 24.20 -0.52 5.13
C THR A 155 23.81 -1.74 5.95
N GLY A 156 23.51 -2.87 5.30
CA GLY A 156 22.90 -4.03 5.93
C GLY A 156 21.40 -3.85 6.23
N GLY A 157 20.76 -2.78 5.72
CA GLY A 157 19.34 -2.50 5.92
C GLY A 157 19.00 -1.74 7.21
N GLY A 158 19.96 -1.55 8.12
CA GLY A 158 19.81 -0.78 9.37
C GLY A 158 18.80 -1.34 10.38
N ASP A 159 18.47 -0.56 11.42
CA ASP A 159 17.43 -0.91 12.40
C ASP A 159 16.07 -0.36 11.94
N PHE A 160 15.32 -1.22 11.26
CA PHE A 160 14.02 -0.87 10.69
C PHE A 160 13.01 -0.41 11.75
N GLU A 161 12.92 -1.12 12.88
CA GLU A 161 11.93 -0.86 13.92
C GLU A 161 12.20 0.48 14.62
N GLU A 162 13.46 0.80 14.88
CA GLU A 162 13.83 2.10 15.44
C GLU A 162 13.42 3.25 14.50
N VAL A 163 13.79 3.13 13.22
CA VAL A 163 13.54 4.17 12.22
C VAL A 163 12.04 4.38 11.98
N ILE A 164 11.26 3.32 11.79
CA ILE A 164 9.81 3.45 11.53
C ILE A 164 9.07 4.06 12.72
N ASN A 165 9.46 3.72 13.95
CA ASN A 165 8.88 4.29 15.16
C ASN A 165 9.20 5.78 15.32
N ARG A 166 10.37 6.23 14.84
CA ARG A 166 10.71 7.65 14.79
C ARG A 166 9.89 8.39 13.74
N VAL A 167 9.79 7.84 12.51
CA VAL A 167 8.99 8.45 11.44
C VAL A 167 7.51 8.55 11.81
N LYS A 168 6.93 7.53 12.45
CA LYS A 168 5.55 7.58 12.96
C LYS A 168 5.32 8.73 13.94
N LYS A 169 6.29 9.00 14.83
CA LYS A 169 6.23 10.11 15.80
C LYS A 169 6.33 11.47 15.12
N ASP A 170 7.23 11.61 14.14
CA ASP A 170 7.52 12.89 13.49
C ASP A 170 6.44 13.29 12.47
N ARG A 171 5.82 12.32 11.78
CA ARG A 171 4.83 12.57 10.73
C ARG A 171 3.36 12.56 11.21
N HIS A 172 3.10 12.36 12.50
CA HIS A 172 1.74 12.16 13.04
C HIS A 172 0.91 11.13 12.23
N LEU A 173 1.56 10.08 11.72
CA LEU A 173 0.88 9.01 11.01
C LEU A 173 0.10 8.19 12.04
N SER A 174 -1.21 8.45 12.14
CA SER A 174 -2.17 7.77 13.01
C SER A 174 -3.01 6.77 12.24
#